data_AF-A0A817G6N6-F1
#
_entry.id   AF-A0A817G6N6-F1
#
_cell.length_a   1.000
_cell.length_b   1.000
_cell.length_c   1.000
_cell.angle_alpha   90.00
_cell.angle_beta   90.00
_cell.angle_gamma   90.00
#
_symmetry.space_group_name_H-M   'P 1'
#
loop_
_entity.id
_entity.type
_entity.pdbx_description
1 polymer ?
#
loop_
_entity_poly.entity_id
_entity_poly.type
_entity_poly.pdbx_seq_one_letter_code
_entity_poly.pdbx_strand_id
1 'polypeptide(L)'
;MNLDCPELIADYHKRAKKPLETNEITTMKESNKRPIRNSIDQQESIIDSSKKTKQTDEFGYGRGLEIEKILGATDVYGELMFLIKWQATDKPELVPARIANVKSPQHVIRFYEDRLTWANTDENPLDKQ
;
A
#
# COMPACT_ATOMS: atom_id res chain seq x y z
N MET A 1 10.38 -21.60 31.42
CA MET A 1 9.83 -20.36 30.85
C MET A 1 8.46 -20.16 31.48
N ASN A 2 8.34 -19.25 32.47
CA ASN A 2 7.06 -18.93 33.10
C ASN A 2 6.50 -17.67 32.41
N LEU A 3 5.41 -17.85 31.65
CA LEU A 3 4.72 -16.82 30.86
C LEU A 3 3.46 -16.26 31.56
N ASP A 4 3.20 -16.67 32.79
CA ASP A 4 2.12 -16.09 33.59
C ASP A 4 2.65 -14.84 34.27
N CYS A 5 2.56 -13.71 33.57
CA CYS A 5 2.75 -12.38 34.16
C CYS A 5 1.41 -11.92 34.76
N PRO A 6 1.19 -12.09 36.08
CA PRO A 6 -0.10 -11.77 36.71
C PRO A 6 -0.53 -10.31 36.56
N GLU A 7 0.42 -9.39 36.33
CA GLU A 7 0.12 -7.97 36.09
C GLU A 7 -0.67 -7.72 34.80
N LEU A 8 -0.33 -8.39 33.70
CA LEU A 8 -1.04 -8.20 32.42
C LEU A 8 -2.50 -8.67 32.50
N ILE A 9 -2.73 -9.77 33.20
CA ILE A 9 -4.07 -10.36 33.40
C ILE A 9 -4.91 -9.44 34.30
N ALA A 10 -4.31 -8.87 35.34
CA ALA A 10 -4.98 -7.93 36.24
C ALA A 10 -5.45 -6.65 35.52
N ASP A 11 -4.62 -6.10 34.63
CA ASP A 11 -4.94 -4.90 33.84
C ASP A 11 -6.12 -5.12 32.87
N TYR A 12 -6.17 -6.30 32.24
CA TYR A 12 -7.26 -6.67 31.35
C TYR A 12 -8.60 -6.78 32.10
N HIS A 13 -8.64 -7.47 33.24
CA HIS A 13 -9.85 -7.61 34.06
C HIS A 13 -10.35 -6.28 34.62
N LYS A 14 -9.45 -5.33 34.93
CA LYS A 14 -9.82 -3.97 35.37
C LYS A 14 -10.50 -3.16 34.26
N ARG A 15 -10.12 -3.39 33.01
CA ARG A 15 -10.67 -2.69 31.84
C ARG A 15 -12.04 -3.24 31.40
N ALA A 16 -12.29 -4.53 31.65
CA ALA A 16 -13.53 -5.22 31.29
C ALA A 16 -14.73 -4.96 32.23
N LYS A 17 -14.52 -4.42 33.44
CA LYS A 17 -15.58 -4.19 34.45
C LYS A 17 -16.34 -2.86 34.35
N LYS A 18 -16.29 -2.13 33.23
CA LYS A 18 -17.10 -0.90 33.06
C LYS A 18 -18.39 -1.21 32.28
N PRO A 19 -19.60 -0.83 32.77
CA PRO A 19 -20.87 -1.19 32.12
C PRO A 19 -21.13 -0.36 30.85
N LEU A 20 -21.71 -1.00 29.82
CA LEU A 20 -22.40 -0.33 28.71
C LEU A 20 -23.89 -0.20 29.06
N GLU A 21 -24.45 1.02 29.05
CA GLU A 21 -25.88 1.26 28.92
C GLU A 21 -26.17 2.10 27.67
N THR A 22 -27.31 1.80 27.04
CA THR A 22 -27.73 2.09 25.67
C THR A 22 -28.46 3.43 25.48
N ASN A 23 -28.10 4.12 24.39
CA ASN A 23 -28.88 4.94 23.43
C ASN A 23 -29.97 5.91 23.91
N GLU A 24 -29.78 7.23 23.68
CA GLU A 24 -30.71 8.12 22.95
C GLU A 24 -29.97 9.29 22.25
N ILE A 25 -30.58 9.78 21.17
CA ILE A 25 -30.05 10.61 20.07
C ILE A 25 -30.19 12.11 20.39
N THR A 26 -29.13 12.93 20.31
CA THR A 26 -29.03 14.17 19.50
C THR A 26 -27.77 15.03 19.79
N THR A 27 -27.31 15.73 18.75
CA THR A 27 -26.47 16.95 18.72
C THR A 27 -24.96 16.87 18.97
N MET A 28 -24.24 16.79 17.85
CA MET A 28 -23.08 17.59 17.44
C MET A 28 -22.08 18.10 18.51
N LYS A 29 -20.89 17.50 18.54
CA LYS A 29 -19.58 18.19 18.35
C LYS A 29 -18.42 17.20 18.56
N GLU A 30 -17.60 17.08 17.51
CA GLU A 30 -16.15 17.23 17.58
C GLU A 30 -15.40 16.67 18.80
N SER A 31 -14.67 15.56 18.63
CA SER A 31 -13.23 15.45 18.92
C SER A 31 -12.77 13.99 19.03
N ASN A 32 -11.93 13.59 18.07
CA ASN A 32 -11.05 12.43 18.17
C ASN A 32 -10.21 12.48 19.46
N LYS A 33 -10.02 11.34 20.16
CA LYS A 33 -8.69 10.68 20.29
C LYS A 33 -8.61 9.50 21.29
N ARG A 34 -8.06 8.37 20.77
CA ARG A 34 -7.18 7.33 21.38
C ARG A 34 -7.83 5.96 21.72
N PRO A 35 -7.05 4.85 21.74
CA PRO A 35 -6.13 4.34 20.72
C PRO A 35 -6.29 2.81 20.53
N ILE A 36 -6.09 2.27 19.32
CA ILE A 36 -5.88 0.83 19.11
C ILE A 36 -4.51 0.65 18.47
N ARG A 37 -3.63 -0.05 19.19
CA ARG A 37 -2.22 -0.28 18.87
C ARG A 37 -2.13 -1.63 18.14
N ASN A 38 -2.30 -1.59 16.82
CA ASN A 38 -1.87 -2.67 15.93
C ASN A 38 -0.57 -2.19 15.27
N SER A 39 0.55 -2.84 15.61
CA SER A 39 1.87 -2.53 15.06
C SER A 39 2.04 -3.19 13.68
N ILE A 40 1.50 -2.54 12.67
CA ILE A 40 2.00 -2.57 11.29
C ILE A 40 2.09 -1.09 10.93
N ASP A 41 3.30 -0.53 10.95
CA ASP A 41 3.58 0.87 10.65
C ASP A 41 3.26 1.15 9.17
N GLN A 42 1.98 1.34 8.92
CA GLN A 42 1.46 2.14 7.83
C GLN A 42 1.94 3.57 8.06
N GLN A 43 2.99 3.96 7.35
CA GLN A 43 3.27 5.38 7.15
C GLN A 43 2.35 5.89 6.03
N GLU A 44 1.05 5.81 6.30
CA GLU A 44 0.02 6.51 5.53
C GLU A 44 0.11 7.98 5.91
N SER A 45 0.95 8.71 5.19
CA SER A 45 0.90 10.17 5.22
C SER A 45 -0.39 10.60 4.51
N ILE A 46 -1.36 10.96 5.34
CA ILE A 46 -2.46 11.89 5.02
C ILE A 46 -1.81 13.23 4.66
N ILE A 47 -1.26 13.28 3.46
CA ILE A 47 -0.97 14.51 2.72
C ILE A 47 -2.08 14.60 1.68
N ASP A 48 -3.10 15.35 2.06
CA ASP A 48 -3.93 16.17 1.19
C ASP A 48 -4.38 15.50 -0.12
N SER A 49 -5.46 14.72 -0.03
CA SER A 49 -6.17 14.11 -1.16
C SER A 49 -6.62 15.13 -2.23
N SER A 50 -6.57 16.43 -1.93
CA SER A 50 -6.85 17.49 -2.91
C SER A 50 -5.65 17.84 -3.82
N LYS A 51 -4.41 17.53 -3.40
CA LYS A 51 -3.19 17.77 -4.19
C LYS A 51 -2.70 16.54 -4.97
N LYS A 52 -2.91 15.33 -4.46
CA LYS A 52 -2.48 14.09 -5.16
C LYS A 52 -3.21 13.88 -6.50
N THR A 53 -4.49 14.24 -6.58
CA THR A 53 -5.29 14.13 -7.81
C THR A 53 -4.76 15.04 -8.93
N LYS A 54 -4.21 16.21 -8.61
CA LYS A 54 -3.66 17.12 -9.62
C LYS A 54 -2.41 16.56 -10.30
N GLN A 55 -1.59 15.80 -9.59
CA GLN A 55 -0.41 15.15 -10.19
C GLN A 55 -0.77 13.91 -11.00
N THR A 56 -1.91 13.25 -10.75
CA THR A 56 -2.32 12.12 -11.60
C THR A 56 -2.64 12.54 -13.03
N ASP A 57 -3.00 13.81 -13.21
CA ASP A 57 -3.33 14.40 -14.50
C ASP A 57 -2.08 14.85 -15.30
N GLU A 58 -0.89 14.84 -14.69
CA GLU A 58 0.35 15.22 -15.38
C GLU A 58 0.94 14.06 -16.21
N PHE A 59 0.65 12.82 -15.85
CA PHE A 59 1.11 11.64 -16.57
C PHE A 59 0.20 11.34 -17.78
N GLY A 60 0.61 10.48 -18.71
CA GLY A 60 -0.19 10.12 -19.90
C GLY A 60 -1.68 9.83 -19.66
N TYR A 61 -2.07 9.39 -18.47
CA TYR A 61 -3.48 9.26 -18.05
C TYR A 61 -4.28 10.56 -18.08
N GLY A 62 -3.71 11.70 -17.66
CA GLY A 62 -4.42 12.98 -17.66
C GLY A 62 -4.66 13.55 -19.06
N ARG A 63 -3.88 13.08 -20.05
CA ARG A 63 -4.10 13.35 -21.47
C ARG A 63 -5.13 12.40 -22.10
N GLY A 64 -5.72 11.49 -21.33
CA GLY A 64 -6.66 10.49 -21.83
C GLY A 64 -6.03 9.42 -22.72
N LEU A 65 -4.70 9.22 -22.60
CA LEU A 65 -4.01 8.18 -23.36
C LEU A 65 -4.21 6.82 -22.69
N GLU A 66 -4.54 5.82 -23.51
CA GLU A 66 -4.57 4.44 -23.06
C GLU A 66 -3.17 3.83 -23.09
N ILE A 67 -2.90 2.97 -22.11
CA ILE A 67 -1.65 2.20 -22.06
C ILE A 67 -1.64 1.21 -23.21
N GLU A 68 -0.51 1.10 -23.90
CA GLU A 68 -0.25 -0.01 -24.80
C GLU A 68 0.45 -1.15 -24.05
N LYS A 69 1.54 -0.84 -23.34
CA LYS A 69 2.32 -1.83 -22.58
C LYS A 69 3.20 -1.19 -21.52
N ILE A 70 3.41 -1.90 -20.41
CA ILE A 70 4.46 -1.57 -19.45
C ILE A 70 5.77 -2.22 -19.93
N LEU A 71 6.77 -1.39 -20.22
CA LEU A 71 8.05 -1.81 -20.79
C LEU A 71 9.02 -2.29 -19.70
N GLY A 72 8.95 -1.68 -18.52
CA GLY A 72 9.84 -1.98 -17.41
C GLY A 72 9.39 -1.32 -16.11
N ALA A 73 10.11 -1.63 -15.05
CA ALA A 73 9.92 -1.04 -13.73
C ALA A 73 11.29 -0.62 -13.19
N THR A 74 11.32 0.49 -12.46
CA THR A 74 12.52 0.99 -11.77
C THR A 74 12.13 1.51 -10.41
N ASP A 75 13.05 1.40 -9.45
CA ASP A 75 12.95 2.12 -8.18
C ASP A 75 13.63 3.49 -8.34
N VAL A 76 12.92 4.55 -7.99
CA VAL A 76 13.44 5.93 -8.01
C VAL A 76 13.20 6.52 -6.62
N TYR A 77 14.27 6.65 -5.85
CA TYR A 77 14.23 7.13 -4.46
C TYR A 77 13.29 6.33 -3.53
N GLY A 78 13.16 5.01 -3.74
CA GLY A 78 12.27 4.15 -2.95
C GLY A 78 10.83 4.14 -3.44
N GLU A 79 10.49 4.89 -4.50
CA GLU A 79 9.18 4.81 -5.16
C GLU A 79 9.30 3.95 -6.43
N LEU A 80 8.49 2.89 -6.48
CA LEU A 80 8.36 2.05 -7.67
C LEU A 80 7.67 2.84 -8.80
N MET A 81 8.36 2.93 -9.93
CA MET A 81 7.91 3.60 -11.15
C MET A 81 7.86 2.62 -12.31
N PHE A 82 6.82 2.72 -13.13
CA PHE A 82 6.68 1.98 -14.38
C PHE A 82 7.09 2.83 -15.57
N LEU A 83 7.83 2.25 -16.52
CA LEU A 83 8.05 2.82 -17.83
C LEU A 83 6.94 2.36 -18.77
N ILE A 84 6.05 3.29 -19.14
CA ILE A 84 4.82 2.99 -19.88
C ILE A 84 4.92 3.47 -21.32
N LYS A 85 4.58 2.58 -22.26
CA LYS A 85 4.28 2.95 -23.65
C LYS A 85 2.77 3.21 -23.78
N TRP A 86 2.43 4.31 -24.43
CA TRP A 86 1.05 4.76 -24.65
C TRP A 86 0.66 4.55 -26.11
N GLN A 87 -0.60 4.27 -26.41
CA GLN A 87 -1.02 3.95 -27.79
C GLN A 87 -0.81 5.09 -28.80
N ALA A 88 -0.98 6.36 -28.38
CA ALA A 88 -0.92 7.50 -29.29
C ALA A 88 0.45 8.23 -29.30
N THR A 89 1.44 7.75 -28.54
CA THR A 89 2.79 8.35 -28.50
C THR A 89 3.85 7.28 -28.38
N ASP A 90 4.86 7.35 -29.24
CA ASP A 90 5.98 6.41 -29.22
C ASP A 90 6.97 6.69 -28.09
N LYS A 91 6.90 7.88 -27.48
CA LYS A 91 7.75 8.25 -26.36
C LYS A 91 7.23 7.62 -25.06
N PRO A 92 7.98 6.71 -24.42
CA PRO A 92 7.57 6.14 -23.14
C PRO A 92 7.79 7.14 -22.00
N GLU A 93 7.00 7.01 -20.95
CA GLU A 93 7.04 7.90 -19.79
C GLU A 93 7.09 7.10 -18.48
N LEU A 94 7.74 7.67 -17.47
CA LEU A 94 7.76 7.12 -16.12
C LEU A 94 6.51 7.55 -15.37
N VAL A 95 5.83 6.57 -14.79
CA VAL A 95 4.60 6.75 -14.01
C VAL A 95 4.75 6.04 -12.67
N PRO A 96 4.43 6.70 -11.55
CA PRO A 96 4.34 6.03 -10.25
C PRO A 96 3.42 4.81 -10.27
N ALA A 97 3.88 3.69 -9.71
CA ALA A 97 3.10 2.46 -9.62
C ALA A 97 1.78 2.67 -8.88
N ARG A 98 1.77 3.54 -7.85
CA ARG A 98 0.54 3.92 -7.12
C ARG A 98 -0.57 4.44 -8.03
N ILE A 99 -0.23 5.11 -9.13
CA ILE A 99 -1.20 5.63 -10.10
C ILE A 99 -1.63 4.53 -11.07
N ALA A 100 -0.67 3.78 -11.62
CA ALA A 100 -0.94 2.71 -12.58
C ALA A 100 -1.81 1.59 -12.00
N ASN A 101 -1.59 1.23 -10.72
CA ASN A 101 -2.37 0.22 -10.02
C ASN A 101 -3.86 0.57 -9.93
N VAL A 102 -4.18 1.86 -9.86
CA VAL A 102 -5.57 2.34 -9.79
C VAL A 102 -6.16 2.53 -11.19
N LYS A 103 -5.41 3.13 -12.12
CA LYS A 103 -5.91 3.50 -13.45
C LYS A 103 -5.96 2.33 -14.42
N SER A 104 -5.04 1.38 -14.33
CA SER A 104 -4.92 0.27 -15.29
C SER A 104 -4.39 -1.01 -14.65
N PRO A 105 -5.12 -1.56 -13.65
CA PRO A 105 -4.66 -2.73 -12.89
C PRO A 105 -4.37 -3.95 -13.76
N GLN A 106 -5.15 -4.19 -14.81
CA GLN A 106 -4.98 -5.36 -15.69
C GLN A 106 -3.63 -5.35 -16.42
N HIS A 107 -3.15 -4.17 -16.83
CA HIS A 107 -1.84 -4.04 -17.47
C HIS A 107 -0.69 -4.26 -16.48
N VAL A 108 -0.87 -3.80 -15.23
CA VAL A 108 0.11 -4.01 -14.17
C VAL A 108 0.21 -5.48 -13.78
N ILE A 109 -0.93 -6.16 -13.59
CA ILE A 109 -0.98 -7.59 -13.26
C ILE A 109 -0.28 -8.40 -14.35
N ARG A 110 -0.68 -8.18 -15.61
CA ARG A 110 -0.07 -8.88 -16.75
C ARG A 110 1.44 -8.67 -16.84
N PHE A 111 1.91 -7.45 -16.58
CA PHE A 111 3.35 -7.15 -16.57
C PHE A 111 4.12 -7.99 -15.55
N TYR A 112 3.54 -8.25 -14.37
CA TYR A 112 4.16 -9.10 -13.36
C TYR A 112 4.02 -10.58 -13.69
N GLU A 113 2.87 -11.01 -14.19
CA GLU A 113 2.66 -12.41 -14.63
C GLU A 113 3.68 -12.83 -15.68
N ASP A 114 3.92 -11.98 -16.69
CA ASP A 114 4.89 -12.22 -17.75
C ASP A 114 6.35 -12.33 -17.25
N ARG A 115 6.64 -11.85 -16.03
CA ARG A 115 8.00 -11.74 -15.47
C ARG A 115 8.22 -12.52 -14.17
N LEU A 116 7.17 -13.14 -13.63
CA LEU A 116 7.23 -13.85 -12.36
C LEU A 116 8.14 -15.08 -12.51
N THR A 117 9.22 -15.11 -11.74
CA THR A 117 10.13 -16.25 -11.67
C THR A 117 10.33 -16.66 -10.22
N TRP A 118 10.41 -17.97 -9.98
CA TRP A 118 10.73 -18.53 -8.66
C TRP A 118 12.22 -18.83 -8.62
N ALA A 119 12.94 -18.22 -7.67
CA ALA A 119 14.32 -18.61 -7.41
C ALA A 119 14.35 -19.97 -6.71
N ASN A 120 14.61 -21.04 -7.44
CA ASN A 120 14.89 -22.35 -6.83
C ASN A 120 16.27 -22.26 -6.17
N THR A 121 16.29 -22.17 -4.85
CA THR A 121 17.52 -22.05 -4.08
C THR A 121 18.04 -23.46 -3.75
N ASP A 122 18.36 -24.24 -4.78
CA ASP A 122 18.97 -25.57 -4.66
C ASP A 122 20.41 -25.58 -5.19
N GLU A 123 21.14 -24.47 -5.07
CA GLU A 123 22.60 -24.47 -5.21
C GLU A 123 23.23 -24.15 -3.86
N ASN A 124 23.39 -25.20 -3.04
CA ASN A 124 24.28 -25.20 -1.89
C ASN A 124 25.72 -25.32 -2.40
N PRO A 125 26.60 -24.30 -2.30
CA PRO A 125 27.93 -24.33 -2.90
C PRO A 125 28.96 -25.25 -2.20
N LEU A 126 28.53 -26.28 -1.46
CA LEU A 126 29.41 -27.08 -0.58
C LEU A 126 29.73 -28.50 -1.07
N ASP A 127 29.21 -28.96 -2.21
CA ASP A 127 29.45 -30.34 -2.71
C ASP A 127 30.53 -30.45 -3.81
N LYS A 128 31.56 -29.60 -3.78
CA LYS A 128 32.79 -29.84 -4.55
C LYS A 128 33.98 -29.85 -3.62
N GLN A 129 34.18 -30.98 -2.94
CA GLN A 129 35.42 -31.34 -2.26
C GLN A 129 36.06 -32.54 -2.94
#